data_AF-A0A8X6KKV8-F1
#
_entry.id   AF-A0A8X6KKV8-F1
#
_cell.length_a   1.000
_cell.length_b   1.000
_cell.length_c   1.000
_cell.angle_alpha   90.00
_cell.angle_beta   90.00
_cell.angle_gamma   90.00
#
_symmetry.space_group_name_H-M   'P 1'
#
loop_
_entity.id
_entity.type
_entity.pdbx_description
1 polymer ?
#
loop_
_entity_poly.entity_id
_entity_poly.type
_entity_poly.pdbx_seq_one_letter_code
_entity_poly.pdbx_strand_id
1 'polypeptide(L)'
;MGFIQGHVPHAVYRLWTVPTPESNRHVAHSTQHDQWRHLLRPLSRAHYNLIQSLDSSRRQYREKLKQVEEYMAYRKLHRDLRTRITDYFEHRYQGKFFDEEMILGELSERLREDVINYNCRSLVASVPFFANADPNFVNDVVTKLKYEVFQPGDVIIKEGTLGTKMYFIQEGIVDIVMSNDEVATSLSDGSYFGGELAVQHFSLVNELY
;
A
#
# COMPACT_ATOMS: atom_id res chain seq x y z
N MET A 1 43.55 -13.03 7.57
CA MET A 1 42.77 -12.66 8.77
C MET A 1 41.31 -12.51 8.35
N GLY A 2 40.38 -13.25 8.97
CA GLY A 2 38.93 -12.94 9.01
C GLY A 2 37.97 -13.58 7.98
N PHE A 3 37.63 -14.87 8.18
CA PHE A 3 36.28 -15.51 8.28
C PHE A 3 34.99 -14.61 8.18
N ILE A 4 33.76 -14.97 7.76
CA ILE A 4 32.98 -16.21 7.49
C ILE A 4 31.76 -15.89 6.56
N GLN A 5 31.42 -16.91 5.76
CA GLN A 5 30.21 -17.37 5.04
C GLN A 5 28.80 -16.75 5.27
N GLY A 6 28.02 -16.70 4.17
CA GLY A 6 26.55 -16.67 4.17
C GLY A 6 25.98 -16.92 2.76
N HIS A 7 25.24 -18.03 2.59
CA HIS A 7 24.71 -18.55 1.34
C HIS A 7 23.24 -18.12 1.17
N VAL A 8 22.82 -17.65 -0.01
CA VAL A 8 21.40 -17.58 -0.42
C VAL A 8 21.31 -17.92 -1.92
N PRO A 9 20.50 -18.92 -2.36
CA PRO A 9 20.57 -19.43 -3.71
C PRO A 9 19.50 -18.85 -4.66
N HIS A 10 19.85 -18.80 -5.94
CA HIS A 10 19.02 -18.67 -7.15
C HIS A 10 18.41 -17.31 -7.53
N ALA A 11 19.19 -16.51 -8.27
CA ALA A 11 18.68 -15.78 -9.44
C ALA A 11 19.47 -16.25 -10.68
N VAL A 12 18.84 -17.07 -11.51
CA VAL A 12 19.43 -17.47 -12.81
C VAL A 12 19.25 -16.31 -13.78
N TYR A 13 20.30 -15.53 -14.00
CA TYR A 13 20.32 -14.54 -15.08
C TYR A 13 20.54 -15.25 -16.42
N ARG A 14 19.56 -15.21 -17.33
CA ARG A 14 19.73 -15.64 -18.72
C ARG A 14 20.10 -14.44 -19.58
N LEU A 15 21.39 -14.27 -19.84
CA LEU A 15 21.91 -13.28 -20.79
C LEU A 15 22.11 -13.94 -22.16
N TRP A 16 21.70 -13.26 -23.23
CA TRP A 16 22.06 -13.64 -24.59
C TRP A 16 23.30 -12.84 -25.00
N THR A 17 24.37 -13.52 -25.41
CA THR A 17 25.55 -12.89 -25.99
C THR A 17 25.57 -13.13 -27.50
N VAL A 18 25.94 -12.10 -28.26
CA VAL A 18 26.28 -12.21 -29.68
C VAL A 18 27.81 -12.14 -29.76
N PRO A 19 28.50 -13.13 -30.37
CA PRO A 19 29.94 -13.03 -30.55
C PRO A 19 30.25 -11.92 -31.55
N THR A 20 31.12 -10.98 -31.18
CA THR A 20 31.75 -10.07 -32.13
C THR A 20 32.86 -10.83 -32.88
N PRO A 21 32.89 -10.83 -34.22
CA PRO A 21 34.02 -11.38 -34.94
C PRO A 21 35.22 -10.45 -34.79
N GLU A 22 36.32 -10.95 -34.23
CA GLU A 22 37.61 -10.27 -34.31
C GLU A 22 38.17 -10.37 -35.74
N SER A 23 38.53 -9.21 -36.27
CA SER A 23 39.50 -8.98 -37.36
C SER A 23 39.41 -9.87 -38.59
N ASN A 24 38.69 -9.41 -39.62
CA ASN A 24 39.34 -9.27 -40.91
C ASN A 24 38.73 -8.14 -41.74
N ARG A 25 39.61 -7.35 -42.37
CA ARG A 25 39.24 -6.20 -43.21
C ARG A 25 38.57 -6.66 -44.50
N HIS A 26 37.68 -5.79 -44.99
CA HIS A 26 37.18 -5.64 -46.36
C HIS A 26 35.82 -6.27 -46.75
N VAL A 27 34.94 -5.35 -47.16
CA VAL A 27 33.86 -5.42 -48.18
C VAL A 27 32.42 -5.64 -47.71
N ALA A 28 31.69 -4.51 -47.72
CA ALA A 28 30.34 -4.26 -48.25
C ALA A 28 29.17 -5.21 -47.92
N HIS A 29 28.12 -4.67 -47.31
CA HIS A 29 26.87 -4.25 -47.98
C HIS A 29 25.80 -3.93 -46.93
N SER A 30 25.34 -2.69 -46.92
CA SER A 30 24.37 -2.09 -46.00
C SER A 30 22.92 -2.52 -46.23
N THR A 31 22.64 -3.79 -46.55
CA THR A 31 21.27 -4.22 -46.94
C THR A 31 20.68 -5.31 -46.04
N GLN A 32 21.48 -5.94 -45.18
CA GLN A 32 21.00 -7.00 -44.28
C GLN A 32 20.66 -6.50 -42.87
N HIS A 33 21.16 -5.30 -42.51
CA HIS A 33 20.99 -4.73 -41.17
C HIS A 33 19.59 -4.13 -40.94
N ASP A 34 18.85 -3.79 -42.00
CA ASP A 34 17.50 -3.20 -41.91
C ASP A 34 16.36 -4.23 -41.98
N GLN A 35 16.63 -5.45 -42.46
CA GLN A 35 15.61 -6.48 -42.66
C GLN A 35 15.05 -7.01 -41.33
N TRP A 36 15.89 -7.07 -40.28
CA TRP A 36 15.49 -7.52 -38.94
C TRP A 36 14.63 -6.51 -38.17
N ARG A 37 14.66 -5.22 -38.53
CA ARG A 37 13.88 -4.17 -37.84
C ARG A 37 12.37 -4.36 -37.98
N HIS A 38 11.91 -4.90 -39.11
CA HIS A 38 10.49 -5.21 -39.33
C HIS A 38 10.02 -6.45 -38.55
N LEU A 39 10.92 -7.41 -38.29
CA LEU A 39 10.64 -8.62 -37.51
C LEU A 39 10.63 -8.35 -35.99
N LEU A 40 11.38 -7.35 -35.53
CA LEU A 40 11.39 -6.92 -34.12
C LEU A 40 10.24 -5.98 -33.75
N ARG A 41 9.57 -5.35 -34.72
CA ARG A 41 8.43 -4.42 -34.47
C ARG A 41 7.24 -5.07 -33.74
N PRO A 42 6.77 -6.28 -34.10
CA PRO A 42 5.74 -6.97 -33.34
C PRO A 42 6.21 -7.35 -31.93
N LEU A 43 7.49 -7.72 -31.78
CA LEU A 43 8.08 -8.09 -30.49
C LEU A 43 8.28 -6.90 -29.56
N SER A 44 8.60 -5.71 -30.09
CA SER A 44 8.67 -4.47 -29.30
C SER A 44 7.29 -3.97 -28.90
N ARG A 45 6.29 -4.13 -29.78
CA ARG A 45 4.89 -3.78 -29.51
C ARG A 45 4.25 -4.76 -28.53
N ALA A 46 4.55 -6.05 -28.64
CA ALA A 46 4.16 -7.08 -27.68
C ALA A 46 4.85 -6.88 -26.33
N HIS A 47 6.15 -6.54 -26.28
CA HIS A 47 6.83 -6.14 -25.04
C HIS A 47 6.25 -4.87 -24.44
N TYR A 48 5.95 -3.86 -25.25
CA TYR A 48 5.33 -2.61 -24.78
C TYR A 48 3.94 -2.87 -24.19
N ASN A 49 3.11 -3.66 -24.88
CA ASN A 49 1.80 -4.09 -24.37
C ASN A 49 1.92 -4.98 -23.14
N LEU A 50 2.94 -5.84 -23.07
CA LEU A 50 3.22 -6.68 -21.91
C LEU A 50 3.63 -5.80 -20.71
N ILE A 51 4.55 -4.84 -20.90
CA ILE A 51 4.97 -3.86 -19.89
C ILE A 51 3.81 -2.96 -19.45
N GLN A 52 2.90 -2.59 -20.35
CA GLN A 52 1.66 -1.87 -20.00
C GLN A 52 0.62 -2.75 -19.29
N SER A 53 0.56 -4.05 -19.61
CA SER A 53 -0.33 -5.02 -18.95
C SER A 53 0.21 -5.53 -17.62
N LEU A 54 1.53 -5.43 -17.41
CA LEU A 54 2.24 -5.94 -16.23
C LEU A 54 2.03 -5.09 -14.98
N ASP A 55 1.45 -3.89 -15.09
CA ASP A 55 1.10 -3.12 -13.90
C ASP A 55 -0.22 -2.35 -14.02
N SER A 56 -1.32 -3.10 -14.21
CA SER A 56 -2.68 -2.58 -14.12
C SER A 56 -2.91 -1.81 -12.82
N SER A 57 -2.39 -2.30 -11.70
CA SER A 57 -2.53 -1.67 -10.38
C SER A 57 -1.87 -0.27 -10.29
N ARG A 58 -0.67 -0.10 -10.84
CA ARG A 58 -0.02 1.22 -10.94
C ARG A 58 -0.75 2.15 -11.89
N ARG A 59 -1.27 1.61 -13.00
CA ARG A 59 -2.05 2.41 -13.96
C ARG A 59 -3.33 2.94 -13.30
N GLN A 60 -4.08 2.07 -12.62
CA GLN A 60 -5.28 2.47 -11.89
C GLN A 60 -4.97 3.49 -10.80
N TYR A 61 -3.87 3.32 -10.06
CA TYR A 61 -3.43 4.31 -9.07
C TYR A 61 -3.16 5.68 -9.72
N ARG A 62 -2.41 5.72 -10.82
CA ARG A 62 -2.12 6.96 -11.56
C ARG A 62 -3.38 7.64 -12.07
N GLU A 63 -4.32 6.87 -12.61
CA GLU A 63 -5.60 7.39 -13.09
C GLU A 63 -6.43 7.97 -11.93
N LYS A 64 -6.46 7.29 -10.78
CA LYS A 64 -7.13 7.78 -9.56
C LYS A 64 -6.47 9.06 -9.04
N LEU A 65 -5.15 9.10 -8.92
CA LEU A 65 -4.39 10.26 -8.44
C LEU A 65 -4.61 11.48 -9.35
N LYS A 66 -4.63 11.27 -10.67
CA LYS A 66 -4.92 12.34 -11.64
C LYS A 66 -6.31 12.95 -11.42
N GLN A 67 -7.34 12.15 -11.19
CA GLN A 67 -8.68 12.66 -10.90
C GLN A 67 -8.71 13.49 -9.60
N VAL A 68 -7.96 13.06 -8.58
CA VAL A 68 -7.80 13.82 -7.33
C VAL A 68 -7.13 15.16 -7.60
N GLU A 69 -6.03 15.19 -8.36
CA GLU A 69 -5.34 16.43 -8.75
C GLU A 69 -6.26 17.40 -9.51
N GLU A 70 -7.01 16.90 -10.50
CA GLU A 70 -7.99 17.67 -11.26
C GLU A 70 -9.07 18.26 -10.34
N TYR A 71 -9.56 17.48 -9.37
CA TYR A 71 -10.52 17.93 -8.37
C TYR A 71 -9.96 19.04 -7.47
N MET A 72 -8.73 18.87 -6.97
CA MET A 72 -8.05 19.87 -6.14
C MET A 72 -7.82 21.19 -6.89
N ALA A 73 -7.47 21.09 -8.18
CA ALA A 73 -7.31 22.24 -9.06
C ALA A 73 -8.64 22.96 -9.30
N TYR A 74 -9.70 22.22 -9.63
CA TYR A 74 -11.05 22.74 -9.85
C TYR A 74 -11.59 23.48 -8.62
N ARG A 75 -11.42 22.90 -7.43
CA ARG A 75 -11.83 23.51 -6.15
C ARG A 75 -10.88 24.62 -5.66
N LYS A 76 -9.76 24.86 -6.35
CA LYS A 76 -8.74 25.85 -5.97
C LYS A 76 -8.25 25.65 -4.53
N LEU A 77 -8.04 24.40 -4.12
CA LEU A 77 -7.51 24.11 -2.79
C LEU A 77 -6.13 24.75 -2.62
N HIS A 78 -5.84 25.28 -1.43
CA HIS A 78 -4.55 25.88 -1.12
C HIS A 78 -3.44 24.82 -1.07
N ARG A 79 -2.18 25.25 -1.18
CA ARG A 79 -1.02 24.38 -1.35
C ARG A 79 -0.89 23.33 -0.24
N ASP A 80 -1.05 23.72 1.01
CA ASP A 80 -0.83 22.84 2.15
C ASP A 80 -1.82 21.67 2.17
N LEU A 81 -3.10 21.94 1.92
CA LEU A 81 -4.12 20.89 1.78
C LEU A 81 -3.86 19.99 0.57
N ARG A 82 -3.33 20.50 -0.54
CA ARG A 82 -2.96 19.66 -1.69
C ARG A 82 -1.84 18.69 -1.33
N THR A 83 -0.79 19.19 -0.67
CA THR A 83 0.32 18.36 -0.21
C THR A 83 -0.18 17.26 0.73
N ARG A 84 -0.99 17.62 1.74
CA ARG A 84 -1.61 16.65 2.64
C ARG A 84 -2.41 15.58 1.91
N ILE A 85 -3.28 15.96 0.97
CA ILE A 85 -4.07 15.00 0.17
C ILE A 85 -3.15 14.09 -0.63
N THR A 86 -2.14 14.62 -1.34
CA THR A 86 -1.20 13.81 -2.12
C THR A 86 -0.45 12.80 -1.24
N ASP A 87 0.08 13.26 -0.10
CA ASP A 87 0.82 12.41 0.83
C ASP A 87 -0.09 11.32 1.41
N TYR A 88 -1.35 11.63 1.73
CA TYR A 88 -2.34 10.64 2.16
C TYR A 88 -2.52 9.52 1.13
N PHE A 89 -2.69 9.88 -0.15
CA PHE A 89 -2.87 8.88 -1.22
C PHE A 89 -1.61 8.03 -1.42
N GLU A 90 -0.43 8.61 -1.30
CA GLU A 90 0.83 7.88 -1.39
C GLU A 90 0.99 6.87 -0.24
N HIS A 91 0.71 7.28 1.00
CA HIS A 91 0.74 6.37 2.15
C HIS A 91 -0.34 5.28 2.07
N ARG A 92 -1.56 5.63 1.62
CA ARG A 92 -2.70 4.71 1.56
C ARG A 92 -2.58 3.62 0.49
N TYR A 93 -1.88 3.91 -0.60
CA TYR A 93 -1.85 3.04 -1.78
C TYR A 93 -0.44 2.59 -2.18
N GLN A 94 0.63 3.24 -1.70
CA GLN A 94 2.03 2.87 -1.96
C GLN A 94 2.31 2.64 -3.46
N GLY A 95 1.76 3.50 -4.31
CA GLY A 95 1.90 3.42 -5.76
C GLY A 95 1.01 2.41 -6.48
N LYS A 96 0.16 1.64 -5.78
CA LYS A 96 -0.70 0.61 -6.37
C LYS A 96 -2.13 0.70 -5.85
N PHE A 97 -3.09 0.57 -6.76
CA PHE A 97 -4.50 0.55 -6.40
C PHE A 97 -5.10 -0.82 -6.71
N PHE A 98 -5.86 -1.35 -5.75
CA PHE A 98 -6.68 -2.53 -5.89
C PHE A 98 -8.10 -2.20 -5.43
N ASP A 99 -9.09 -2.54 -6.24
CA ASP A 99 -10.49 -2.49 -5.82
C ASP A 99 -10.80 -3.74 -5.00
N GLU A 100 -10.47 -3.69 -3.71
CA GLU A 100 -10.62 -4.85 -2.81
C GLU A 100 -12.06 -5.33 -2.72
N GLU A 101 -13.06 -4.44 -2.82
CA GLU A 101 -14.47 -4.82 -2.77
C GLU A 101 -14.85 -5.65 -4.01
N MET A 102 -14.42 -5.22 -5.20
CA MET A 102 -14.63 -5.98 -6.43
C MET A 102 -13.87 -7.32 -6.42
N ILE A 103 -12.58 -7.29 -6.06
CA ILE A 103 -11.71 -8.48 -6.05
C ILE A 103 -12.23 -9.54 -5.07
N LEU A 104 -12.52 -9.13 -3.83
CA LEU A 104 -13.06 -10.05 -2.82
C LEU A 104 -14.49 -10.48 -3.18
N GLY A 105 -15.27 -9.60 -3.83
CA GLY A 105 -16.61 -9.87 -4.34
C GLY A 105 -16.70 -11.04 -5.32
N GLU A 106 -15.67 -11.26 -6.14
CA GLU A 106 -15.59 -12.37 -7.09
C GLU A 106 -15.26 -13.72 -6.43
N LEU A 107 -14.69 -13.71 -5.23
CA LEU A 107 -14.34 -14.92 -4.49
C LEU A 107 -15.57 -15.57 -3.85
N SER A 108 -15.55 -16.90 -3.74
CA SER A 108 -16.50 -17.63 -2.92
C SER A 108 -16.36 -17.22 -1.45
N GLU A 109 -17.44 -17.34 -0.68
CA GLU A 109 -17.48 -16.94 0.74
C GLU A 109 -16.30 -17.49 1.54
N ARG A 110 -16.02 -18.79 1.42
CA ARG A 110 -14.89 -19.45 2.12
C ARG A 110 -13.53 -18.90 1.70
N LEU A 111 -13.30 -18.67 0.40
CA LEU A 111 -12.02 -18.11 -0.06
C LEU A 111 -11.86 -16.66 0.36
N ARG A 112 -12.95 -15.89 0.40
CA ARG A 112 -12.94 -14.51 0.89
C ARG A 112 -12.55 -14.45 2.37
N GLU A 113 -13.15 -15.31 3.19
CA GLU A 113 -12.81 -15.45 4.61
C GLU A 113 -11.32 -15.81 4.78
N ASP A 114 -10.81 -16.78 4.02
CA ASP A 114 -9.40 -17.18 4.08
C ASP A 114 -8.45 -16.02 3.74
N VAL A 115 -8.76 -15.24 2.70
CA VAL A 115 -7.97 -14.06 2.29
C VAL A 115 -8.01 -12.97 3.37
N ILE A 116 -9.19 -12.67 3.91
CA ILE A 116 -9.34 -11.66 4.98
C ILE A 116 -8.55 -12.09 6.23
N ASN A 117 -8.72 -13.33 6.68
CA ASN A 117 -7.99 -13.87 7.83
C ASN A 117 -6.48 -13.84 7.60
N TYR A 118 -6.02 -14.18 6.39
CA TYR A 118 -4.61 -14.08 6.03
C TYR A 118 -4.10 -12.64 6.12
N ASN A 119 -4.83 -11.67 5.58
CA ASN A 119 -4.44 -10.25 5.58
C ASN A 119 -4.42 -9.66 7.00
N CYS A 120 -5.39 -10.02 7.83
CA CYS A 120 -5.52 -9.51 9.20
C CYS A 120 -4.68 -10.28 10.23
N ARG A 121 -4.00 -11.39 9.86
CA ARG A 121 -3.26 -12.24 10.80
C ARG A 121 -2.26 -11.49 11.69
N SER A 122 -1.58 -10.50 11.11
CA SER A 122 -0.57 -9.72 11.84
C SER A 122 -1.23 -8.84 12.89
N LEU A 123 -2.35 -8.20 12.54
CA LEU A 123 -3.13 -7.37 13.45
C LEU A 123 -3.74 -8.21 14.57
N VAL A 124 -4.37 -9.34 14.23
CA VAL A 124 -4.98 -10.25 15.21
C VAL A 124 -3.94 -10.78 16.19
N ALA A 125 -2.73 -11.09 15.72
CA ALA A 125 -1.64 -11.54 16.56
C ALA A 125 -1.02 -10.41 17.42
N SER A 126 -1.00 -9.17 16.94
CA SER A 126 -0.38 -8.05 17.65
C SER A 126 -1.28 -7.41 18.70
N VAL A 127 -2.61 -7.46 18.51
CA VAL A 127 -3.56 -6.79 19.38
C VAL A 127 -4.06 -7.74 20.49
N PRO A 128 -3.75 -7.48 21.78
CA PRO A 128 -4.14 -8.35 22.90
C PRO A 128 -5.65 -8.55 23.05
N PHE A 129 -6.46 -7.63 22.52
CA PHE A 129 -7.93 -7.72 22.48
C PHE A 129 -8.42 -9.02 21.87
N PHE A 130 -7.72 -9.57 20.87
CA PHE A 130 -8.12 -10.80 20.19
C PHE A 130 -7.54 -12.08 20.79
N ALA A 131 -6.56 -11.99 21.70
CA ALA A 131 -5.76 -13.14 22.15
C ALA A 131 -6.59 -14.25 22.83
N ASN A 132 -7.67 -13.88 23.53
CA ASN A 132 -8.58 -14.80 24.22
C ASN A 132 -10.01 -14.76 23.65
N ALA A 133 -10.18 -14.17 22.46
CA ALA A 133 -11.50 -14.02 21.86
C ALA A 133 -11.93 -15.30 21.13
N ASP A 134 -13.24 -15.53 21.06
CA ASP A 134 -13.80 -16.65 20.28
C ASP A 134 -13.42 -16.51 18.79
N PRO A 135 -12.98 -17.59 18.11
CA PRO A 135 -12.59 -17.52 16.71
C PRO A 135 -13.69 -17.00 15.77
N ASN A 136 -14.97 -17.27 16.06
CA ASN A 136 -16.06 -16.75 15.24
C ASN A 136 -16.23 -15.24 15.46
N PHE A 137 -16.07 -14.77 16.71
CA PHE A 137 -16.05 -13.34 16.99
C PHE A 137 -14.88 -12.64 16.29
N VAL A 138 -13.67 -13.23 16.30
CA VAL A 138 -12.53 -12.68 15.57
C VAL A 138 -12.85 -12.58 14.08
N ASN A 139 -13.40 -13.65 13.48
CA ASN A 139 -13.82 -13.67 12.07
C ASN A 139 -14.85 -12.57 11.76
N ASP A 140 -15.88 -12.42 12.59
CA ASP A 140 -16.92 -11.40 12.46
C ASP A 140 -16.38 -9.97 12.55
N VAL A 141 -15.32 -9.75 13.33
CA VAL A 141 -14.65 -8.45 13.43
C VAL A 141 -13.77 -8.21 12.22
N VAL A 142 -12.86 -9.14 11.87
CA VAL A 142 -11.90 -8.93 10.77
C VAL A 142 -12.58 -8.77 9.41
N THR A 143 -13.71 -9.44 9.19
CA THR A 143 -14.51 -9.26 7.96
C THR A 143 -15.15 -7.88 7.82
N LYS A 144 -15.27 -7.13 8.92
CA LYS A 144 -15.81 -5.77 8.96
C LYS A 144 -14.73 -4.70 9.09
N LEU A 145 -13.47 -5.08 9.30
CA LEU A 145 -12.35 -4.14 9.40
C LEU A 145 -12.17 -3.38 8.09
N LYS A 146 -11.86 -2.09 8.23
CA LYS A 146 -11.52 -1.22 7.10
C LYS A 146 -10.18 -0.57 7.39
N TYR A 147 -9.27 -0.65 6.42
CA TYR A 147 -7.98 -0.01 6.51
C TYR A 147 -8.11 1.50 6.27
N GLU A 148 -7.88 2.28 7.32
CA GLU A 148 -7.83 3.74 7.33
C GLU A 148 -6.40 4.21 7.63
N VAL A 149 -5.98 5.31 7.01
CA VAL A 149 -4.66 5.93 7.22
C VAL A 149 -4.90 7.33 7.76
N PHE A 150 -4.12 7.74 8.75
CA PHE A 150 -4.17 9.09 9.31
C PHE A 150 -2.81 9.75 9.13
N GLN A 151 -2.82 11.04 8.84
CA GLN A 151 -1.61 11.84 8.76
C GLN A 151 -1.26 12.42 10.14
N PRO A 152 0.00 12.83 10.35
CA PRO A 152 0.39 13.54 11.56
C PRO A 152 -0.47 14.79 11.78
N GLY A 153 -0.93 14.98 13.02
CA GLY A 153 -1.82 16.07 13.41
C GLY A 153 -3.31 15.86 13.05
N ASP A 154 -3.68 14.73 12.44
CA ASP A 154 -5.10 14.39 12.26
C ASP A 154 -5.74 14.07 13.61
N VAL A 155 -6.92 14.65 13.86
CA VAL A 155 -7.76 14.30 15.00
C VAL A 155 -8.63 13.11 14.61
N ILE A 156 -8.39 11.95 15.24
CA ILE A 156 -9.08 10.70 14.92
C ILE A 156 -10.44 10.63 15.61
N ILE A 157 -10.46 10.89 16.92
CA ILE A 157 -11.68 10.99 17.73
C ILE A 157 -11.63 12.33 18.46
N LYS A 158 -12.75 13.04 18.44
CA LYS A 158 -12.92 14.29 19.16
C LYS A 158 -13.74 14.07 20.42
N GLU A 159 -13.32 14.68 21.52
CA GLU A 159 -14.07 14.64 22.78
C GLU A 159 -15.54 15.06 22.58
N GLY A 160 -16.47 14.37 23.26
CA GLY A 160 -17.90 14.66 23.18
C GLY A 160 -18.59 14.18 21.89
N THR A 161 -17.87 13.50 20.98
CA THR A 161 -18.49 12.85 19.81
C THR A 161 -18.89 11.42 20.13
N LEU A 162 -20.12 11.02 19.77
CA LEU A 162 -20.58 9.64 19.96
C LEU A 162 -19.62 8.65 19.27
N GLY A 163 -18.96 7.83 20.09
CA GLY A 163 -18.00 6.83 19.66
C GLY A 163 -18.70 5.69 18.93
N THR A 164 -18.74 5.76 17.61
CA THR A 164 -19.42 4.78 16.75
C THR A 164 -18.47 3.75 16.15
N LYS A 165 -17.16 3.93 16.32
CA LYS A 165 -16.10 3.08 15.77
C LYS A 165 -15.10 2.69 16.86
N MET A 166 -14.50 1.52 16.66
CA MET A 166 -13.32 1.05 17.37
C MET A 166 -12.16 0.97 16.38
N TYR A 167 -10.98 1.36 16.83
CA TYR A 167 -9.75 1.43 16.03
C TYR A 167 -8.70 0.50 16.63
N PHE A 168 -7.96 -0.18 15.77
CA PHE A 168 -6.84 -1.04 16.13
C PHE A 168 -5.59 -0.52 15.43
N ILE A 169 -4.53 -0.24 16.18
CA ILE A 169 -3.30 0.34 15.65
C ILE A 169 -2.43 -0.80 15.12
N GLN A 170 -2.37 -0.92 13.79
CA GLN A 170 -1.46 -1.86 13.14
C GLN A 170 -0.02 -1.35 13.19
N GLU A 171 0.18 -0.07 12.88
CA GLU A 171 1.46 0.62 12.78
C GLU A 171 1.25 2.11 13.05
N GLY A 172 2.07 2.71 13.92
CA GLY A 172 2.06 4.13 14.25
C GLY A 172 1.83 4.44 15.73
N ILE A 173 1.79 5.74 16.05
CA ILE A 173 1.60 6.24 17.42
C ILE A 173 0.45 7.25 17.45
N VAL A 174 -0.50 7.03 18.36
CA VAL A 174 -1.65 7.90 18.59
C VAL A 174 -1.60 8.44 20.01
N ASP A 175 -1.53 9.75 20.12
CA ASP A 175 -1.58 10.49 21.37
C ASP A 175 -3.02 10.72 21.83
N ILE A 176 -3.20 10.61 23.14
CA ILE A 176 -4.40 11.01 23.86
C ILE A 176 -4.15 12.39 24.44
N VAL A 177 -4.83 13.38 23.90
CA VAL A 177 -4.68 14.79 24.24
C VAL A 177 -5.87 15.25 25.09
N MET A 178 -5.56 15.93 26.18
CA MET A 178 -6.54 16.53 27.09
C MET A 178 -7.07 17.86 26.52
N SER A 179 -8.15 18.38 27.11
CA SER A 179 -8.74 19.66 26.71
C SER A 179 -7.80 20.87 26.85
N ASN A 180 -6.67 20.72 27.55
CA ASN A 180 -5.63 21.74 27.72
C ASN A 180 -4.45 21.57 26.74
N ASP A 181 -4.61 20.76 25.69
CA ASP A 181 -3.58 20.42 24.69
C ASP A 181 -2.36 19.66 25.24
N GLU A 182 -2.42 19.15 26.47
CA GLU A 182 -1.37 18.27 27.00
C GLU A 182 -1.61 16.81 26.61
N VAL A 183 -0.55 16.13 26.20
CA VAL A 183 -0.56 14.69 25.93
C VAL A 183 -0.67 13.93 27.26
N ALA A 184 -1.80 13.25 27.48
CA ALA A 184 -2.03 12.38 28.63
C ALA A 184 -1.24 11.07 28.53
N THR A 185 -1.27 10.44 27.36
CA THR A 185 -0.55 9.19 27.06
C THR A 185 -0.50 8.95 25.56
N SER A 186 0.36 8.05 25.11
CA SER A 186 0.46 7.61 23.72
C SER A 186 0.15 6.12 23.60
N LEU A 187 -0.49 5.74 22.50
CA LEU A 187 -0.81 4.36 22.12
C LEU A 187 0.01 4.01 20.88
N SER A 188 0.69 2.86 20.90
CA SER A 188 1.52 2.39 19.78
C SER A 188 0.93 1.14 19.12
N ASP A 189 1.63 0.59 18.13
CA ASP A 189 1.39 -0.70 17.48
C ASP A 189 0.83 -1.77 18.45
N GLY A 190 -0.25 -2.45 18.05
CA GLY A 190 -0.95 -3.46 18.85
C GLY A 190 -1.96 -2.89 19.85
N SER A 191 -1.96 -1.57 20.08
CA SER A 191 -2.97 -0.92 20.91
C SER A 191 -4.30 -0.74 20.17
N TYR A 192 -5.36 -0.43 20.90
CA TYR A 192 -6.68 -0.18 20.36
C TYR A 192 -7.41 0.88 21.17
N PHE A 193 -8.37 1.58 20.55
CA PHE A 193 -9.15 2.64 21.19
C PHE A 193 -10.52 2.82 20.51
N GLY A 194 -11.41 3.62 21.10
CA GLY A 194 -12.78 3.85 20.61
C GLY A 194 -13.84 3.03 21.35
N GLY A 195 -15.10 3.11 20.88
CA GLY A 195 -16.28 2.61 21.60
C GLY A 195 -16.79 3.58 22.70
N GLU A 196 -17.81 3.15 23.46
CA GLU A 196 -18.50 3.99 24.47
C GLU A 196 -17.58 4.56 25.57
N LEU A 197 -16.43 3.92 25.83
CA LEU A 197 -15.50 4.30 26.90
C LEU A 197 -14.50 5.41 26.51
N ALA A 198 -14.30 5.69 25.22
CA ALA A 198 -13.29 6.64 24.77
C ALA A 198 -13.74 8.12 24.81
N VAL A 199 -15.03 8.37 24.92
CA VAL A 199 -15.63 9.69 24.60
C VAL A 199 -15.67 10.64 25.79
N GLN A 200 -15.41 10.17 27.01
CA GLN A 200 -15.77 10.96 28.18
C GLN A 200 -14.80 12.11 28.51
N HIS A 201 -13.53 12.13 28.05
CA HIS A 201 -12.58 13.18 28.47
C HIS A 201 -11.39 13.52 27.53
N PHE A 202 -11.28 12.97 26.31
CA PHE A 202 -10.05 13.11 25.52
C PHE A 202 -10.25 13.26 24.01
N SER A 203 -9.33 13.97 23.34
CA SER A 203 -9.18 14.00 21.88
C SER A 203 -7.95 13.19 21.47
N LEU A 204 -8.01 12.44 20.36
CA LEU A 204 -6.90 11.60 19.89
C LEU A 204 -6.20 12.22 18.68
N VAL A 205 -4.88 12.42 18.77
CA VAL A 205 -4.04 13.05 17.73
C VAL A 205 -2.94 12.08 17.31
N ASN A 206 -2.65 11.96 16.02
CA ASN A 206 -1.58 11.11 15.49
C ASN A 206 -0.23 11.88 15.43
N GLU A 207 0.88 11.34 15.96
CA GLU A 207 2.24 11.96 15.88
C GLU A 207 3.27 11.03 15.20
N LEU A 208 4.35 11.64 14.68
CA LEU A 208 5.45 10.98 13.96
C LEU A 208 6.54 10.44 14.89
N TYR A 209 7.14 9.30 14.51
CA TYR A 209 8.59 9.10 14.61
C TYR A 209 9.16 8.54 13.31
#